data_AF-A0A517Z0M6-F1
#
_entry.id   AF-A0A517Z0M6-F1
#
_cell.length_a   1.000
_cell.length_b   1.000
_cell.length_c   1.000
_cell.angle_alpha   90.00
_cell.angle_beta   90.00
_cell.angle_gamma   90.00
#
_symmetry.space_group_name_H-M   'P 1'
#
loop_
_entity.id
_entity.type
_entity.pdbx_description
1 polymer ?
#
loop_
_entity_poly.entity_id
_entity_poly.type
_entity_poly.pdbx_seq_one_letter_code
_entity_poly.pdbx_strand_id
1 'polypeptide(L)'
;MTRRTATRLLLPFAATLLLVCAASRSGLAADPVPVGPHGGALVQADTVRCEIVVTGRTIRVWLFDELGDPIDAADVRGTLTLQYADNPRRYHYPLYPERRKGSADNVLVSEALRSDRLDDEAVPRFALYGLSSRPRQSLTFAARFPNDTVRVQQAIAKQTVCPVSGRELTTRATLWNVPVASQSVFVCCESCIDEVQEQPQRYLTPSPAPSDDQAVLPGPVRR
;
A
#
# COMPACT_ATOMS: atom_id res chain seq x y z
N MET A 1 -35.26 -5.93 85.88
CA MET A 1 -34.82 -7.34 85.75
C MET A 1 -34.39 -7.56 84.31
N THR A 2 -33.16 -8.08 84.12
CA THR A 2 -32.64 -8.83 82.93
C THR A 2 -32.69 -8.17 81.54
N ARG A 3 -31.66 -8.18 80.69
CA ARG A 3 -30.22 -8.56 80.69
C ARG A 3 -29.75 -8.26 79.25
N ARG A 4 -28.50 -7.78 79.08
CA ARG A 4 -27.55 -8.11 77.99
C ARG A 4 -27.92 -7.62 76.56
N THR A 5 -27.03 -7.23 75.65
CA THR A 5 -25.57 -7.41 75.51
C THR A 5 -25.07 -6.43 74.45
N ALA A 6 -23.88 -5.88 74.65
CA ALA A 6 -23.12 -5.17 73.63
C ALA A 6 -22.47 -6.18 72.67
N THR A 7 -22.46 -5.86 71.37
CA THR A 7 -21.61 -6.53 70.38
C THR A 7 -20.98 -5.46 69.49
N ARG A 8 -19.71 -5.15 69.78
CA ARG A 8 -18.76 -4.60 68.80
C ARG A 8 -18.50 -5.67 67.76
N LEU A 9 -18.59 -5.35 66.47
CA LEU A 9 -17.82 -6.09 65.46
C LEU A 9 -17.18 -5.09 64.49
N LEU A 10 -15.85 -5.09 64.52
CA LEU A 10 -14.94 -4.45 63.59
C LEU A 10 -15.06 -5.16 62.23
N LEU A 11 -15.21 -4.41 61.14
CA LEU A 11 -15.02 -4.94 59.78
C LEU A 11 -13.54 -4.90 59.39
N PRO A 12 -13.02 -5.93 58.70
CA PRO A 12 -11.66 -5.93 58.19
C PRO A 12 -11.55 -5.17 56.87
N PHE A 13 -10.51 -4.34 56.74
CA PHE A 13 -10.06 -3.77 55.48
C PHE A 13 -9.52 -4.89 54.58
N ALA A 14 -10.27 -5.27 53.55
CA ALA A 14 -9.76 -6.09 52.46
C ALA A 14 -9.05 -5.19 51.44
N ALA A 15 -7.73 -5.27 51.39
CA ALA A 15 -6.90 -4.60 50.41
C ALA A 15 -7.02 -5.32 49.06
N THR A 16 -7.82 -4.78 48.14
CA THR A 16 -7.93 -5.27 46.77
C THR A 16 -6.71 -4.82 45.98
N LEU A 17 -5.74 -5.72 45.81
CA LEU A 17 -4.58 -5.52 44.94
C LEU A 17 -5.06 -5.59 43.48
N LEU A 18 -5.29 -4.42 42.87
CA LEU A 18 -5.52 -4.29 41.42
C LEU A 18 -4.19 -4.54 40.70
N LEU A 19 -4.02 -5.77 40.21
CA LEU A 19 -2.97 -6.11 39.25
C LEU A 19 -3.31 -5.40 37.93
N VAL A 20 -2.74 -4.21 37.72
CA VAL A 20 -2.79 -3.54 36.42
C VAL A 20 -1.90 -4.34 35.48
N CYS A 21 -2.49 -5.23 34.68
CA CYS A 21 -1.85 -5.76 33.49
C CYS A 21 -1.54 -4.59 32.56
N ALA A 22 -0.31 -4.08 32.60
CA ALA A 22 0.21 -3.26 31.53
C ALA A 22 0.29 -4.14 30.28
N ALA A 23 -0.75 -4.08 29.46
CA ALA A 23 -0.68 -4.59 28.09
C ALA A 23 0.37 -3.75 27.36
N SER A 24 1.55 -4.32 27.19
CA SER A 24 2.59 -3.78 26.32
C SER A 24 1.97 -3.50 24.96
N ARG A 25 1.79 -2.23 24.62
CA ARG A 25 1.56 -1.82 23.23
C ARG A 25 2.88 -2.00 22.50
N SER A 26 3.17 -3.23 22.10
CA SER A 26 4.09 -3.49 21.00
C SER A 26 3.58 -2.64 19.83
N GLY A 27 4.43 -1.75 19.31
CA GLY A 27 4.08 -0.87 18.21
C GLY A 27 3.48 -1.71 17.08
N LEU A 28 2.24 -1.41 16.69
CA LEU A 28 1.59 -2.13 15.61
C LEU A 28 2.43 -1.92 14.34
N ALA A 29 3.11 -2.97 13.91
CA ALA A 29 3.49 -3.08 12.51
C ALA A 29 2.20 -2.94 11.70
N ALA A 30 2.20 -2.05 10.71
CA ALA A 30 1.04 -1.89 9.84
C ALA A 30 0.72 -3.23 9.16
N ASP A 31 -0.55 -3.48 8.86
CA ASP A 31 -0.95 -4.74 8.22
C ASP A 31 -0.36 -4.83 6.80
N PRO A 32 -0.02 -6.04 6.33
CA PRO A 32 0.36 -6.27 4.94
C PRO A 32 -0.70 -5.74 3.97
N VAL A 33 -0.26 -4.97 2.97
CA VAL A 33 -1.17 -4.36 1.99
C VAL A 33 -0.97 -5.01 0.63
N PRO A 34 -2.03 -5.48 -0.05
CA PRO A 34 -1.92 -5.95 -1.43
C PRO A 34 -1.58 -4.78 -2.35
N VAL A 35 -0.55 -4.98 -3.17
CA VAL A 35 -0.08 -4.01 -4.17
C VAL A 35 0.05 -4.70 -5.52
N GLY A 36 -0.05 -3.93 -6.60
CA GLY A 36 0.23 -4.48 -7.93
C GLY A 36 1.74 -4.60 -8.21
N PRO A 37 2.11 -5.24 -9.33
CA PRO A 37 3.50 -5.46 -9.75
C PRO A 37 4.33 -4.18 -9.89
N HIS A 38 3.69 -3.03 -10.04
CA HIS A 38 4.35 -1.73 -10.19
C HIS A 38 4.24 -0.88 -8.91
N GLY A 39 3.76 -1.44 -7.80
CA GLY A 39 3.61 -0.74 -6.52
C GLY A 39 2.43 0.25 -6.52
N GLY A 40 1.49 0.10 -7.45
CA GLY A 40 0.27 0.89 -7.52
C GLY A 40 -0.84 0.37 -6.61
N ALA A 41 -1.88 1.19 -6.49
CA ALA A 41 -3.11 0.80 -5.81
C ALA A 41 -3.82 -0.32 -6.58
N LEU A 42 -4.20 -1.39 -5.89
CA LEU A 42 -4.84 -2.55 -6.50
C LEU A 42 -6.33 -2.56 -6.17
N VAL A 43 -7.18 -2.71 -7.19
CA VAL A 43 -8.64 -2.78 -7.05
C VAL A 43 -9.16 -4.00 -7.80
N GLN A 44 -9.86 -4.89 -7.11
CA GLN A 44 -10.67 -5.93 -7.75
C GLN A 44 -12.03 -5.33 -8.11
N ALA A 45 -12.34 -5.27 -9.41
CA ALA A 45 -13.59 -4.78 -9.94
C ALA A 45 -14.24 -5.92 -10.74
N ASP A 46 -15.12 -6.66 -10.07
CA ASP A 46 -15.74 -7.87 -10.61
C ASP A 46 -14.65 -8.88 -11.05
N THR A 47 -14.69 -9.37 -12.30
CA THR A 47 -13.68 -10.30 -12.85
C THR A 47 -12.38 -9.65 -13.33
N VAL A 48 -12.21 -8.34 -13.12
CA VAL A 48 -11.04 -7.60 -13.59
C VAL A 48 -10.30 -7.00 -12.40
N ARG A 49 -9.00 -7.22 -12.35
CA ARG A 49 -8.10 -6.59 -11.41
C ARG A 49 -7.41 -5.42 -12.09
N CYS A 50 -7.53 -4.25 -11.47
CA CYS A 50 -6.94 -3.01 -11.94
C CYS A 50 -5.81 -2.58 -10.99
N GLU A 51 -4.59 -2.41 -11.50
CA GLU A 51 -3.54 -1.70 -10.78
C GLU A 51 -3.45 -0.27 -11.30
N ILE A 52 -3.46 0.71 -10.38
CA ILE A 52 -3.42 2.12 -10.71
C ILE A 52 -2.10 2.72 -10.20
N VAL A 53 -1.31 3.24 -11.14
CA VAL A 53 0.02 3.81 -10.91
C VAL A 53 0.00 5.29 -11.32
N VAL A 54 0.32 6.17 -10.38
CA VAL A 54 0.49 7.59 -10.66
C VAL A 54 1.98 7.94 -10.64
N THR A 55 2.44 8.63 -11.68
CA THR A 55 3.83 9.11 -11.80
C THR A 55 3.83 10.51 -12.38
N GLY A 56 4.10 11.51 -11.54
CA GLY A 56 3.92 12.92 -11.94
C GLY A 56 2.51 13.15 -12.46
N ARG A 57 2.40 13.71 -13.67
CA ARG A 57 1.11 14.02 -14.33
C ARG A 57 0.49 12.84 -15.08
N THR A 58 1.10 11.66 -15.00
CA THR A 58 0.63 10.47 -15.71
C THR A 58 -0.03 9.50 -14.76
N ILE A 59 -1.21 9.02 -15.13
CA ILE A 59 -1.84 7.85 -14.52
C ILE A 59 -1.83 6.71 -15.52
N ARG A 60 -1.44 5.52 -15.03
CA ARG A 60 -1.58 4.25 -15.74
C ARG A 60 -2.54 3.34 -14.99
N VAL A 61 -3.34 2.62 -15.76
CA VAL A 61 -4.23 1.56 -15.27
C VAL A 61 -3.86 0.27 -15.99
N TRP A 62 -3.26 -0.66 -15.26
CA TRP A 62 -2.94 -1.99 -15.75
C TRP A 62 -4.12 -2.93 -15.53
N LEU A 63 -4.42 -3.77 -16.51
CA LEU A 63 -5.56 -4.67 -16.51
C LEU A 63 -5.09 -6.13 -16.43
N PHE A 64 -5.64 -6.85 -15.46
CA PHE A 64 -5.43 -8.27 -15.27
C PHE A 64 -6.77 -8.96 -15.04
N ASP A 65 -6.88 -10.25 -15.36
CA ASP A 65 -8.04 -11.05 -14.98
C ASP A 65 -7.96 -11.52 -13.52
N GLU A 66 -8.89 -12.39 -13.11
CA GLU A 66 -8.91 -12.94 -11.75
C GLU A 66 -7.69 -13.81 -11.42
N LEU A 67 -7.15 -14.50 -12.42
CA LEU A 67 -5.96 -15.36 -12.31
C LEU A 67 -4.67 -14.54 -12.32
N GLY A 68 -4.73 -13.29 -12.78
CA GLY A 68 -3.61 -12.38 -12.87
C GLY A 68 -2.98 -12.32 -14.27
N ASP A 69 -3.62 -12.92 -15.28
CA ASP A 69 -3.14 -12.84 -16.65
C ASP A 69 -3.46 -11.45 -17.24
N PRO A 70 -2.54 -10.84 -18.01
CA PRO A 70 -2.77 -9.55 -18.65
C PRO A 70 -4.00 -9.56 -19.56
N ILE A 71 -4.88 -8.56 -19.43
CA ILE A 71 -6.01 -8.36 -20.35
C ILE A 71 -5.60 -7.35 -21.42
N ASP A 72 -5.65 -7.74 -22.70
CA ASP A 72 -5.40 -6.83 -23.82
C ASP A 72 -6.32 -5.60 -23.74
N ALA A 73 -5.69 -4.42 -23.74
CA ALA A 73 -6.35 -3.13 -23.62
C ALA A 73 -6.58 -2.43 -24.97
N ALA A 74 -6.20 -3.01 -26.12
CA ALA A 74 -6.21 -2.35 -27.43
C ALA A 74 -7.54 -1.64 -27.77
N ASP A 75 -8.65 -2.31 -27.48
CA ASP A 75 -10.01 -1.80 -27.71
C ASP A 75 -10.64 -1.15 -26.47
N VAL A 76 -9.95 -1.18 -25.34
CA VAL A 76 -10.44 -0.62 -24.09
C VAL A 76 -10.31 0.90 -24.10
N ARG A 77 -11.37 1.57 -23.68
CA ARG A 77 -11.40 3.02 -23.43
C ARG A 77 -11.88 3.26 -22.02
N GLY A 78 -11.51 4.39 -21.43
CA GLY A 78 -11.99 4.70 -20.11
C GLY A 78 -12.06 6.18 -19.79
N THR A 79 -12.62 6.47 -18.63
CA THR A 79 -12.63 7.80 -18.04
C THR A 79 -12.30 7.70 -16.57
N LEU A 80 -11.30 8.44 -16.14
CA LEU A 80 -11.09 8.78 -14.74
C LEU A 80 -11.87 10.06 -14.44
N THR A 81 -12.66 10.03 -13.38
CA THR A 81 -13.34 11.19 -12.82
C THR A 81 -12.78 11.48 -11.43
N LEU A 82 -12.24 12.67 -11.24
CA LEU A 82 -11.84 13.19 -9.92
C LEU A 82 -12.86 14.21 -9.43
N GLN A 83 -13.24 14.07 -8.17
CA GLN A 83 -14.02 15.05 -7.43
C GLN A 83 -13.35 15.22 -6.06
N TYR A 84 -13.03 16.47 -5.70
CA TYR A 84 -12.38 16.80 -4.45
C TYR A 84 -13.43 17.17 -3.39
N ALA A 85 -13.15 16.89 -2.12
CA ALA A 85 -14.10 17.15 -1.04
C ALA A 85 -14.48 18.64 -0.91
N ASP A 86 -13.53 19.54 -1.17
CA ASP A 86 -13.68 21.00 -1.08
C ASP A 86 -14.25 21.66 -2.35
N ASN A 87 -14.44 20.87 -3.43
CA ASN A 87 -14.79 21.41 -4.73
C ASN A 87 -15.81 20.50 -5.45
N PRO A 88 -17.04 21.00 -5.72
CA PRO A 88 -18.06 20.19 -6.39
C PRO A 88 -17.75 19.91 -7.87
N ARG A 89 -16.76 20.60 -8.47
CA ARG A 89 -16.38 20.37 -9.88
C ARG A 89 -15.81 18.97 -10.05
N ARG A 90 -16.25 18.32 -11.14
CA ARG A 90 -15.72 17.03 -11.59
C ARG A 90 -14.72 17.26 -12.70
N TYR A 91 -13.56 16.65 -12.56
CA TYR A 91 -12.51 16.66 -13.56
C TYR A 91 -12.50 15.31 -14.27
N HIS A 92 -12.59 15.33 -15.59
CA HIS A 92 -12.65 14.12 -16.40
C HIS A 92 -11.36 13.98 -17.20
N TYR A 93 -10.74 12.81 -17.08
CA TYR A 93 -9.51 12.45 -17.77
C TYR A 93 -9.78 11.22 -18.62
N PRO A 94 -9.73 11.33 -19.95
CA PRO A 94 -9.88 10.16 -20.79
C PRO A 94 -8.67 9.23 -20.63
N LEU A 95 -8.95 7.93 -20.67
CA LEU A 95 -7.96 6.85 -20.61
C LEU A 95 -7.96 6.12 -21.96
N TYR A 96 -6.77 5.99 -22.53
CA TYR A 96 -6.54 5.31 -23.81
C TYR A 96 -5.45 4.26 -23.66
N PRO A 97 -5.40 3.25 -24.54
CA PRO A 97 -4.32 2.27 -24.53
C PRO A 97 -2.97 2.95 -24.70
N GLU A 98 -1.96 2.51 -23.95
CA GLU A 98 -0.61 3.05 -24.07
C GLU A 98 0.02 2.58 -25.38
N ARG A 99 0.32 3.52 -26.29
CA ARG A 99 0.83 3.23 -27.65
C ARG A 99 2.33 3.46 -27.83
N ARG A 100 3.07 3.66 -26.74
CA ARG A 100 4.52 3.87 -26.82
C ARG A 100 5.21 2.54 -27.18
N LYS A 101 6.22 2.60 -28.04
CA LYS A 101 6.99 1.41 -28.43
C LYS A 101 7.55 0.70 -27.18
N GLY A 102 7.29 -0.60 -27.07
CA GLY A 102 7.72 -1.41 -25.92
C GLY A 102 6.86 -1.28 -24.66
N SER A 103 5.71 -0.60 -24.73
CA SER A 103 4.72 -0.64 -23.66
C SER A 103 3.99 -1.99 -23.67
N ALA A 104 3.49 -2.40 -22.50
CA ALA A 104 2.65 -3.57 -22.39
C ALA A 104 1.26 -3.30 -22.98
N ASP A 105 0.65 -4.34 -23.56
CA ASP A 105 -0.63 -4.23 -24.26
C ASP A 105 -1.83 -4.14 -23.31
N ASN A 106 -1.64 -4.31 -22.00
CA ASN A 106 -2.69 -4.32 -20.98
C ASN A 106 -2.78 -3.00 -20.18
N VAL A 107 -2.33 -1.88 -20.76
CA VAL A 107 -2.21 -0.60 -20.03
C VAL A 107 -3.05 0.48 -20.68
N LEU A 108 -3.83 1.18 -19.85
CA LEU A 108 -4.45 2.45 -20.19
C LEU A 108 -3.67 3.61 -19.56
N VAL A 109 -3.60 4.75 -20.23
CA VAL A 109 -2.85 5.93 -19.80
C VAL A 109 -3.64 7.23 -19.96
N SER A 110 -3.42 8.17 -19.04
CA SER A 110 -3.74 9.59 -19.20
C SER A 110 -2.57 10.44 -18.70
N GLU A 111 -2.07 11.36 -19.53
CA GLU A 111 -0.81 12.11 -19.29
C GLU A 111 -1.03 13.55 -18.77
N ALA A 112 -2.27 13.95 -18.56
CA ALA A 112 -2.65 15.32 -18.19
C ALA A 112 -3.24 15.43 -16.77
N LEU A 113 -2.99 14.43 -15.93
CA LEU A 113 -3.53 14.36 -14.57
C LEU A 113 -3.09 15.56 -13.73
N ARG A 114 -4.01 16.08 -12.92
CA ARG A 114 -3.68 16.95 -11.79
C ARG A 114 -3.48 16.04 -10.58
N SER A 115 -2.25 15.57 -10.41
CA SER A 115 -1.88 14.54 -9.44
C SER A 115 -1.62 15.08 -8.03
N ASP A 116 -1.39 16.39 -7.91
CA ASP A 116 -0.98 17.12 -6.71
C ASP A 116 -2.01 17.09 -5.55
N ARG A 117 -3.20 16.54 -5.78
CA ARG A 117 -4.31 16.50 -4.81
C ARG A 117 -4.92 15.10 -4.63
N LEU A 118 -4.24 14.05 -5.10
CA LEU A 118 -4.80 12.70 -5.09
C LEU A 118 -4.77 12.00 -3.74
N ASP A 119 -3.84 12.39 -2.87
CA ASP A 119 -3.44 11.56 -1.73
C ASP A 119 -4.49 11.58 -0.58
N ASP A 120 -5.19 12.69 -0.35
CA ASP A 120 -6.11 12.77 0.82
C ASP A 120 -7.50 13.40 0.54
N GLU A 121 -7.77 13.92 -0.66
CA GLU A 121 -8.95 14.77 -0.90
C GLU A 121 -9.84 14.32 -2.06
N ALA A 122 -9.36 13.41 -2.91
CA ALA A 122 -10.09 12.93 -4.08
C ALA A 122 -10.59 11.50 -3.88
N VAL A 123 -11.77 11.19 -4.42
CA VAL A 123 -12.19 9.80 -4.66
C VAL A 123 -12.16 9.53 -6.16
N PRO A 124 -11.04 9.01 -6.70
CA PRO A 124 -10.92 8.65 -8.10
C PRO A 124 -11.92 7.58 -8.48
N ARG A 125 -12.75 7.89 -9.49
CA ARG A 125 -13.70 6.94 -10.08
C ARG A 125 -13.35 6.66 -11.51
N PHE A 126 -13.32 5.39 -11.87
CA PHE A 126 -12.98 4.90 -13.20
C PHE A 126 -14.22 4.28 -13.83
N ALA A 127 -14.40 4.50 -15.12
CA ALA A 127 -15.34 3.76 -15.95
C ALA A 127 -14.58 3.27 -17.19
N LEU A 128 -14.52 1.96 -17.39
CA LEU A 128 -13.87 1.31 -18.53
C LEU A 128 -14.91 0.68 -19.44
N TYR A 129 -14.65 0.68 -20.75
CA TYR A 129 -15.53 0.21 -21.81
C TYR A 129 -14.71 -0.60 -22.82
N GLY A 130 -15.35 -1.55 -23.51
CA GLY A 130 -14.68 -2.33 -24.56
C GLY A 130 -13.78 -3.46 -24.02
N LEU A 131 -13.97 -3.87 -22.77
CA LEU A 131 -13.31 -5.06 -22.23
C LEU A 131 -13.83 -6.31 -22.96
N SER A 132 -12.94 -7.17 -23.46
CA SER A 132 -13.31 -8.38 -24.20
C SER A 132 -14.18 -9.35 -23.40
N SER A 133 -13.99 -9.40 -22.07
CA SER A 133 -14.84 -10.16 -21.15
C SER A 133 -16.25 -9.59 -21.02
N ARG A 134 -16.46 -8.31 -21.39
CA ARG A 134 -17.70 -7.53 -21.19
C ARG A 134 -17.94 -6.50 -22.31
N PRO A 135 -18.10 -6.92 -23.57
CA PRO A 135 -18.08 -6.00 -24.71
C PRO A 135 -19.23 -4.97 -24.71
N ARG A 136 -20.29 -5.19 -23.92
CA ARG A 136 -21.50 -4.34 -23.87
C ARG A 136 -21.74 -3.64 -22.54
N GLN A 137 -20.84 -3.81 -21.55
CA GLN A 137 -21.03 -3.26 -20.22
C GLN A 137 -19.81 -2.45 -19.80
N SER A 138 -20.05 -1.37 -19.05
CA SER A 138 -18.96 -0.62 -18.45
C SER A 138 -18.53 -1.27 -17.14
N LEU A 139 -17.23 -1.29 -16.90
CA LEU A 139 -16.67 -1.63 -15.60
C LEU A 139 -16.41 -0.33 -14.83
N THR A 140 -17.11 -0.13 -13.71
CA THR A 140 -16.95 1.08 -12.89
C THR A 140 -16.38 0.71 -11.52
N PHE A 141 -15.37 1.45 -11.07
CA PHE A 141 -14.76 1.24 -9.75
C PHE A 141 -14.19 2.54 -9.19
N ALA A 142 -13.90 2.55 -7.90
CA ALA A 142 -13.17 3.63 -7.24
C ALA A 142 -11.83 3.11 -6.71
N ALA A 143 -10.82 3.96 -6.71
CA ALA A 143 -9.51 3.64 -6.12
C ALA A 143 -9.26 4.53 -4.89
N ARG A 144 -8.41 4.04 -3.99
CA ARG A 144 -7.78 4.85 -2.94
C ARG A 144 -6.28 4.80 -3.19
N PHE A 145 -5.62 5.94 -3.06
CA PHE A 145 -4.17 6.02 -3.22
C PHE A 145 -3.53 6.14 -1.85
N PRO A 146 -2.67 5.19 -1.45
CA PRO A 146 -1.87 5.35 -0.26
C PRO A 146 -0.92 6.55 -0.37
N ASN A 147 -0.76 7.30 0.72
CA ASN A 147 0.11 8.49 0.77
C ASN A 147 1.60 8.17 0.53
N ASP A 148 1.98 6.89 0.61
CA ASP A 148 3.35 6.40 0.40
C ASP A 148 3.56 5.75 -0.97
N THR A 149 2.61 5.86 -1.91
CA THR A 149 2.66 5.17 -3.22
C THR A 149 4.00 5.37 -3.94
N VAL A 150 4.57 6.59 -3.94
CA VAL A 150 5.88 6.85 -4.58
C VAL A 150 7.01 6.05 -3.93
N ARG A 151 7.02 5.95 -2.59
CA ARG A 151 8.02 5.17 -1.84
C ARG A 151 7.87 3.68 -2.17
N VAL A 152 6.63 3.18 -2.20
CA VAL A 152 6.31 1.79 -2.53
C VAL A 152 6.79 1.45 -3.95
N GLN A 153 6.46 2.28 -4.94
CA GLN A 153 6.92 2.15 -6.33
C GLN A 153 8.45 2.11 -6.46
N GLN A 154 9.16 2.97 -5.74
CA GLN A 154 10.63 2.97 -5.74
C GLN A 154 11.22 1.73 -5.09
N ALA A 155 10.58 1.22 -4.03
CA ALA A 155 11.05 0.05 -3.31
C ALA A 155 10.83 -1.24 -4.12
N ILE A 156 9.65 -1.42 -4.72
CA ILE A 156 9.36 -2.59 -5.55
C ILE A 156 10.23 -2.64 -6.81
N ALA A 157 10.51 -1.48 -7.43
CA ALA A 157 11.41 -1.40 -8.58
C ALA A 157 12.85 -1.88 -8.28
N LYS A 158 13.26 -1.87 -6.99
CA LYS A 158 14.56 -2.37 -6.54
C LYS A 158 14.51 -3.85 -6.14
N GLN A 159 13.32 -4.44 -5.97
CA GLN A 159 13.14 -5.79 -5.48
C GLN A 159 12.40 -6.65 -6.51
N THR A 160 13.14 -7.17 -7.49
CA THR A 160 12.57 -7.97 -8.58
C THR A 160 12.31 -9.45 -8.22
N VAL A 161 12.86 -9.92 -7.09
CA VAL A 161 12.77 -11.31 -6.61
C VAL A 161 12.20 -11.36 -5.20
N CYS A 162 11.35 -12.34 -4.92
CA CYS A 162 10.81 -12.60 -3.58
C CYS A 162 11.95 -13.07 -2.65
N PRO A 163 12.22 -12.38 -1.53
CA PRO A 163 13.33 -12.75 -0.64
C PRO A 163 13.06 -14.04 0.17
N VAL A 164 11.80 -14.47 0.24
CA VAL A 164 11.40 -15.72 0.90
C VAL A 164 11.48 -16.91 -0.05
N SER A 165 10.79 -16.83 -1.20
CA SER A 165 10.65 -17.97 -2.12
C SER A 165 11.65 -17.99 -3.29
N GLY A 166 12.38 -16.91 -3.54
CA GLY A 166 13.27 -16.77 -4.69
C GLY A 166 12.55 -16.60 -6.05
N ARG A 167 11.22 -16.53 -6.08
CA ARG A 167 10.43 -16.36 -7.31
C ARG A 167 10.42 -14.90 -7.77
N GLU A 168 10.39 -14.68 -9.08
CA GLU A 168 10.26 -13.34 -9.67
C GLU A 168 8.95 -12.65 -9.24
N LEU A 169 9.03 -11.36 -8.92
CA LEU A 169 7.87 -10.54 -8.53
C LEU A 169 7.22 -9.85 -9.72
N THR A 170 8.01 -9.48 -10.73
CA THR A 170 7.59 -8.73 -11.92
C THR A 170 6.56 -9.46 -12.78
N THR A 171 6.43 -10.77 -12.62
CA THR A 171 5.49 -11.62 -13.38
C THR A 171 4.15 -11.83 -12.65
N ARG A 172 3.94 -11.22 -11.48
CA ARG A 172 2.72 -11.40 -10.68
C ARG A 172 1.81 -10.19 -10.72
N ALA A 173 0.51 -10.43 -10.94
CA ALA A 173 -0.51 -9.38 -10.86
C ALA A 173 -0.83 -8.92 -9.43
N THR A 174 -0.41 -9.65 -8.41
CA THR A 174 -0.60 -9.27 -7.00
C THR A 174 0.62 -9.63 -6.19
N LEU A 175 1.04 -8.67 -5.40
CA LEU A 175 2.13 -8.75 -4.46
C LEU A 175 1.63 -8.22 -3.12
N TRP A 176 2.40 -8.49 -2.07
CA TRP A 176 2.10 -8.01 -0.72
C TRP A 176 3.25 -7.13 -0.25
N ASN A 177 2.93 -5.87 0.05
CA ASN A 177 3.84 -4.98 0.76
C ASN A 177 3.73 -5.29 2.25
N VAL A 178 4.74 -5.96 2.80
CA VAL A 178 4.86 -6.22 4.23
C VAL A 178 5.73 -5.13 4.84
N PRO A 179 5.16 -4.21 5.63
CA PRO A 179 5.93 -3.16 6.28
C PRO A 179 6.77 -3.77 7.41
N VAL A 180 8.09 -3.63 7.30
CA VAL A 180 9.05 -4.12 8.31
C VAL A 180 9.85 -2.91 8.81
N ALA A 181 9.61 -2.53 10.06
CA ALA A 181 10.12 -1.28 10.65
C ALA A 181 9.82 -0.07 9.76
N SER A 182 10.83 0.55 9.15
CA SER A 182 10.67 1.66 8.22
C SER A 182 10.81 1.25 6.75
N GLN A 183 10.87 -0.04 6.41
CA GLN A 183 11.09 -0.54 5.06
C GLN A 183 9.87 -1.31 4.54
N SER A 184 9.75 -1.38 3.21
CA SER A 184 8.79 -2.25 2.52
C SER A 184 9.50 -3.52 2.06
N VAL A 185 8.99 -4.68 2.46
CA VAL A 185 9.42 -5.99 1.95
C VAL A 185 8.30 -6.53 1.08
N PHE A 186 8.58 -6.76 -0.21
CA PHE A 186 7.57 -7.30 -1.11
C PHE A 186 7.61 -8.82 -1.16
N VAL A 187 6.45 -9.46 -1.03
CA VAL A 187 6.35 -10.92 -1.14
C VAL A 187 5.26 -11.33 -2.11
N CYS A 188 5.37 -12.56 -2.60
CA CYS A 188 4.59 -13.05 -3.72
C CYS A 188 3.30 -13.79 -3.35
N CYS A 189 3.12 -14.16 -2.09
CA CYS A 189 1.96 -14.90 -1.60
C CYS A 189 1.83 -14.76 -0.08
N GLU A 190 0.66 -15.12 0.44
CA GLU A 190 0.32 -15.04 1.87
C GLU A 190 1.29 -15.84 2.74
N SER A 191 1.67 -17.06 2.34
CA SER A 191 2.63 -17.86 3.12
C SER A 191 4.01 -17.20 3.27
N CYS A 192 4.40 -16.30 2.36
CA CYS A 192 5.65 -15.54 2.49
C CYS A 192 5.48 -14.33 3.42
N ILE A 193 4.25 -13.87 3.67
CA ILE A 193 3.96 -12.83 4.66
C ILE A 193 4.28 -13.36 6.04
N ASP A 194 3.78 -14.56 6.35
CA ASP A 194 3.96 -15.21 7.65
C ASP A 194 5.45 -15.33 8.00
N GLU A 195 6.28 -15.83 7.08
CA GLU A 195 7.74 -15.94 7.28
C GLU A 195 8.40 -14.58 7.58
N VAL A 196 8.00 -13.52 6.86
CA VAL A 196 8.54 -12.17 7.09
C VAL A 196 8.11 -11.61 8.44
N GLN A 197 6.87 -11.86 8.86
CA GLN A 197 6.36 -11.43 10.16
C GLN A 197 6.97 -12.19 11.33
N GLU A 198 7.30 -13.47 11.15
CA GLU A 198 7.99 -14.30 12.15
C GLU A 198 9.46 -13.92 12.31
N GLN A 199 10.15 -13.56 11.22
CA GLN A 199 11.59 -13.24 11.23
C GLN A 199 11.90 -11.89 10.57
N PRO A 200 11.33 -10.76 11.02
CA PRO A 200 11.42 -9.48 10.31
C PRO A 200 12.87 -8.99 10.15
N GLN A 201 13.74 -9.25 11.14
CA GLN A 201 15.13 -8.83 11.10
C GLN A 201 15.94 -9.49 9.97
N ARG A 202 15.51 -10.66 9.48
CA ARG A 202 16.18 -11.37 8.37
C ARG A 202 15.99 -10.65 7.03
N TYR A 203 14.91 -9.88 6.91
CA TYR A 203 14.49 -9.23 5.66
C TYR A 203 14.75 -7.72 5.65
N LEU A 204 15.23 -7.16 6.76
CA LEU A 204 15.77 -5.81 6.80
C LEU A 204 17.08 -5.79 6.02
N THR A 205 17.07 -5.19 4.83
CA THR A 205 18.33 -4.84 4.19
C THR A 205 18.94 -3.69 4.97
N PRO A 206 20.21 -3.73 5.40
CA PRO A 206 20.86 -2.56 5.99
C PRO A 206 20.79 -1.41 4.97
N SER A 207 19.98 -0.38 5.25
CA SER A 207 20.10 0.86 4.49
C SER A 207 21.47 1.45 4.84
N PRO A 208 22.30 1.90 3.89
CA PRO A 208 23.36 2.81 4.26
C PRO A 208 22.68 4.05 4.87
N ALA A 209 22.90 4.29 6.16
CA ALA A 209 22.51 5.53 6.79
C ALA A 209 23.31 6.68 6.15
N PRO A 210 22.76 7.89 6.00
CA PRO A 210 23.58 9.07 5.83
C PRO A 210 24.32 9.29 7.15
N SER A 211 25.62 8.97 7.19
CA SER A 211 26.47 9.36 8.31
C SER A 211 26.74 10.86 8.19
N ASP A 212 26.12 11.64 9.06
CA ASP A 212 26.73 12.88 9.53
C ASP A 212 28.11 12.55 10.13
N ASP A 213 29.06 13.47 9.94
CA ASP A 213 30.46 13.50 10.38
C ASP A 213 31.52 12.79 9.51
N GLN A 214 32.07 13.55 8.57
CA GLN A 214 33.52 13.86 8.58
C GLN A 214 33.78 15.30 8.12
N ALA A 215 33.49 16.26 9.00
CA ALA A 215 34.27 17.49 9.05
C ALA A 215 35.65 17.15 9.66
N VAL A 216 36.57 16.65 8.84
CA VAL A 216 37.99 16.56 9.21
C VAL A 216 38.62 17.92 8.91
N LEU A 217 38.92 18.68 9.97
CA LEU A 217 39.73 19.88 9.92
C LEU A 217 41.14 19.55 9.40
N PRO A 218 41.73 20.30 8.46
CA PRO A 218 43.12 20.11 8.10
C PRO A 218 44.05 20.61 9.23
N GLY A 219 44.89 19.71 9.74
CA GLY A 219 45.94 20.02 10.70
C GLY A 219 47.05 20.91 10.12
N PRO A 220 47.85 21.59 10.96
CA PRO A 220 48.69 22.70 10.53
C PRO A 220 49.89 22.23 9.70
N VAL A 221 50.08 22.89 8.56
CA VAL A 221 51.27 22.75 7.70
C VAL A 221 52.45 23.41 8.40
N ARG A 222 53.47 22.63 8.80
CA ARG A 222 54.77 23.17 9.18
C ARG A 222 55.56 23.50 7.91
N ARG A 223 56.02 24.75 7.82
CA ARG A 223 56.93 25.25 6.77
C ARG A 223 58.36 24.83 7.04
#